data_AF-A0A6A1QZ27-F1
#
_entry.id   AF-A0A6A1QZ27-F1
#
_cell.length_a   1.000
_cell.length_b   1.000
_cell.length_c   1.000
_cell.angle_alpha   90.00
_cell.angle_beta   90.00
_cell.angle_gamma   90.00
#
_symmetry.space_group_name_H-M   'P 1'
#
loop_
_entity.id
_entity.type
_entity.pdbx_description
1 polymer ?
#
loop_
_entity_poly.entity_id
_entity_poly.type
_entity_poly.pdbx_seq_one_letter_code
_entity_poly.pdbx_strand_id
1 'polypeptide(L)'
;MNTRTLQGAGSAGTSWDAGAAEKKRQDASLLDTLRRRPRKPGEASFFYFDHHFQFNAVKVLPGEYFVTGENIVICTVLGSCIAACLWDRTMNIGGMNHFMLPEGDSTDVSGRYGSYAMEVLINEMIKLGARRETMQAKIFGGGQVMANFTTMNVGERNTEFVTQYLQTERIPIVSEDVLDIYPRKVVYFPVTGKAMVKRLAHAHPEVLVEQERSRGSAAQLAKTNAGGSVDLF
;
A
#
# COMPACT_ATOMS: atom_id res chain seq x y z
N MET A 1 29.42 26.16 62.91
CA MET A 1 29.70 26.43 61.48
C MET A 1 29.48 25.15 60.70
N ASN A 2 28.64 25.22 59.68
CA ASN A 2 28.00 24.11 58.95
C ASN A 2 28.98 23.17 58.23
N THR A 3 28.75 21.86 58.37
CA THR A 3 29.18 20.84 57.40
C THR A 3 27.92 20.29 56.71
N ARG A 4 27.75 20.65 55.43
CA ARG A 4 26.65 20.21 54.56
C ARG A 4 26.97 18.84 53.97
N THR A 5 26.10 17.88 54.24
CA THR A 5 26.00 16.57 53.58
C THR A 5 25.59 16.75 52.12
N LEU A 6 26.36 16.22 51.18
CA LEU A 6 25.97 16.08 49.77
C LEU A 6 25.12 14.80 49.63
N GLN A 7 23.81 14.95 49.50
CA GLN A 7 22.93 13.90 49.01
C GLN A 7 23.01 13.85 47.47
N GLY A 8 23.34 12.68 46.94
CA GLY A 8 23.36 12.41 45.51
C GLY A 8 21.97 12.52 44.91
N ALA A 9 21.86 13.31 43.85
CA ALA A 9 20.68 13.35 43.00
C ALA A 9 20.58 12.03 42.21
N GLY A 10 19.58 11.23 42.52
CA GLY A 10 19.17 10.11 41.69
C GLY A 10 18.70 10.62 40.33
N SER A 11 19.28 10.10 39.26
CA SER A 11 18.86 10.35 37.89
C SER A 11 17.49 9.73 37.65
N ALA A 12 16.44 10.57 37.70
CA ALA A 12 15.11 10.20 37.24
C ALA A 12 15.13 10.03 35.71
N GLY A 13 15.40 8.82 35.24
CA GLY A 13 15.06 8.41 33.87
C GLY A 13 13.54 8.50 33.72
N THR A 14 13.08 9.46 32.92
CA THR A 14 11.67 9.81 32.75
C THR A 14 10.87 8.71 32.04
N SER A 15 9.61 8.50 32.44
CA SER A 15 8.72 7.42 31.95
C SER A 15 8.47 7.42 30.43
N TRP A 16 8.79 8.51 29.73
CA TRP A 16 8.72 8.65 28.28
C TRP A 16 9.71 7.73 27.55
N ASP A 17 10.93 7.57 28.08
CA ASP A 17 11.97 6.73 27.46
C ASP A 17 11.66 5.23 27.62
N ALA A 18 11.02 4.86 28.72
CA ALA A 18 10.58 3.50 28.99
C ALA A 18 9.47 3.06 28.02
N GLY A 19 8.50 3.94 27.72
CA GLY A 19 7.41 3.66 26.79
C GLY A 19 7.88 3.49 25.34
N ALA A 20 8.83 4.32 24.90
CA ALA A 20 9.42 4.23 23.56
C ALA A 20 10.27 2.95 23.40
N ALA A 21 11.05 2.58 24.41
CA ALA A 21 11.83 1.35 24.40
C ALA A 21 10.95 0.09 24.38
N GLU A 22 9.81 0.14 25.08
CA GLU A 22 8.87 -0.98 25.13
C GLU A 22 8.14 -1.17 23.80
N LYS A 23 7.63 -0.10 23.18
CA LYS A 23 7.05 -0.15 21.84
C LYS A 23 8.04 -0.73 20.83
N LYS A 24 9.31 -0.31 20.87
CA LYS A 24 10.35 -0.80 19.96
C LYS A 24 10.63 -2.31 20.14
N ARG A 25 10.58 -2.82 21.37
CA ARG A 25 10.69 -4.26 21.65
C ARG A 25 9.49 -5.05 21.11
N GLN A 26 8.28 -4.52 21.30
CA GLN A 26 7.05 -5.14 20.78
C GLN A 26 7.04 -5.18 19.25
N ASP A 27 7.43 -4.07 18.60
CA ASP A 27 7.55 -3.99 17.14
C ASP A 27 8.58 -5.02 16.62
N ALA A 28 9.75 -5.12 17.24
CA ALA A 28 10.76 -6.12 16.86
C ALA A 28 10.27 -7.58 17.04
N SER A 29 9.55 -7.85 18.13
CA SER A 29 8.96 -9.16 18.42
C SER A 29 7.89 -9.54 17.40
N LEU A 30 7.05 -8.58 16.99
CA LEU A 30 6.03 -8.79 15.96
C LEU A 30 6.66 -9.10 14.60
N LEU A 31 7.72 -8.37 14.22
CA LEU A 31 8.41 -8.58 12.95
C LEU A 31 9.05 -9.97 12.84
N ASP A 32 9.71 -10.45 13.90
CA ASP A 32 10.26 -11.81 13.94
C ASP A 32 9.14 -12.86 13.87
N THR A 33 8.04 -12.63 14.57
CA THR A 33 6.86 -13.51 14.50
C THR A 33 6.31 -13.59 13.07
N LEU A 34 6.11 -12.45 12.40
CA LEU A 34 5.61 -12.37 11.03
C LEU A 34 6.50 -13.13 10.04
N ARG A 35 7.83 -12.99 10.16
CA ARG A 35 8.81 -13.67 9.29
C ARG A 35 8.81 -15.19 9.43
N ARG A 36 8.43 -15.72 10.60
CA ARG A 36 8.42 -17.16 10.88
C ARG A 36 7.11 -17.85 10.53
N ARG A 37 6.02 -17.09 10.34
CA ARG A 37 4.71 -17.68 10.02
C ARG A 37 4.76 -18.35 8.64
N PRO A 38 4.22 -19.58 8.49
CA PRO A 38 4.07 -20.18 7.17
C PRO A 38 3.23 -19.27 6.28
N ARG A 39 3.58 -19.20 4.99
CA ARG A 39 2.91 -18.34 4.01
C ARG A 39 2.00 -19.18 3.13
N LYS A 40 0.82 -18.64 2.80
CA LYS A 40 -0.06 -19.22 1.79
C LYS A 40 0.48 -18.89 0.37
N PRO A 41 0.10 -19.66 -0.67
CA PRO A 41 0.45 -19.30 -2.04
C PRO A 41 0.02 -17.86 -2.37
N GLY A 42 0.93 -17.06 -2.92
CA GLY A 42 0.70 -15.65 -3.25
C GLY A 42 0.69 -14.69 -2.06
N GLU A 43 0.84 -15.16 -0.82
CA GLU A 43 0.91 -14.27 0.34
C GLU A 43 2.30 -13.64 0.46
N ALA A 44 2.34 -12.31 0.58
CA ALA A 44 3.59 -11.57 0.68
C ALA A 44 4.43 -12.00 1.89
N SER A 45 5.76 -12.03 1.69
CA SER A 45 6.72 -12.55 2.67
C SER A 45 7.89 -11.60 2.98
N PHE A 46 7.99 -10.47 2.27
CA PHE A 46 9.08 -9.51 2.47
C PHE A 46 8.74 -8.50 3.57
N PHE A 47 9.05 -8.87 4.82
CA PHE A 47 8.83 -8.03 5.99
C PHE A 47 10.08 -7.24 6.41
N TYR A 48 9.91 -5.98 6.77
CA TYR A 48 10.98 -5.08 7.22
C TYR A 48 10.43 -4.03 8.19
N PHE A 49 11.32 -3.31 8.87
CA PHE A 49 10.95 -2.13 9.65
C PHE A 49 11.13 -0.89 8.78
N ASP A 50 10.06 -0.12 8.55
CA ASP A 50 10.12 1.13 7.82
C ASP A 50 10.45 2.28 8.79
N HIS A 51 11.65 2.83 8.68
CA HIS A 51 12.13 3.91 9.54
C HIS A 51 11.44 5.26 9.27
N HIS A 52 10.82 5.45 8.11
CA HIS A 52 10.11 6.69 7.81
C HIS A 52 8.76 6.72 8.52
N PHE A 53 8.02 5.61 8.48
CA PHE A 53 6.74 5.49 9.17
C PHE A 53 6.87 5.09 10.63
N GLN A 54 8.00 4.50 11.05
CA GLN A 54 8.17 3.88 12.37
C GLN A 54 7.17 2.72 12.58
N PHE A 55 6.98 1.92 11.54
CA PHE A 55 6.09 0.76 11.49
C PHE A 55 6.82 -0.48 10.98
N ASN A 56 6.39 -1.65 11.46
CA ASN A 56 6.63 -2.88 10.72
C ASN A 56 5.87 -2.82 9.39
N ALA A 57 6.51 -3.29 8.34
CA ALA A 57 6.03 -3.21 6.98
C ALA A 57 6.15 -4.56 6.28
N VAL A 58 5.25 -4.81 5.33
CA VAL A 58 5.37 -5.88 4.35
C VAL A 58 5.32 -5.27 2.95
N LYS A 59 6.21 -5.73 2.07
CA LYS A 59 6.16 -5.35 0.66
C LYS A 59 5.36 -6.40 -0.11
N VAL A 60 4.33 -5.94 -0.81
CA VAL A 60 3.55 -6.77 -1.75
C VAL A 60 4.11 -6.54 -3.15
N LEU A 61 4.60 -7.62 -3.75
CA LEU A 61 5.14 -7.65 -5.12
C LEU A 61 4.03 -8.01 -6.13
N PRO A 62 4.27 -7.81 -7.44
CA PRO A 62 3.30 -8.21 -8.46
C PRO A 62 2.93 -9.69 -8.34
N GLY A 63 1.63 -9.96 -8.32
CA GLY A 63 1.09 -11.30 -8.12
C GLY A 63 0.87 -11.71 -6.67
N GLU A 64 1.22 -10.84 -5.71
CA GLU A 64 1.05 -11.12 -4.28
C GLU A 64 -0.16 -10.39 -3.69
N TYR A 65 -0.57 -10.86 -2.51
CA TYR A 65 -1.52 -10.19 -1.63
C TYR A 65 -1.05 -10.28 -0.18
N PHE A 66 -1.64 -9.47 0.69
CA PHE A 66 -1.46 -9.60 2.12
C PHE A 66 -2.70 -9.10 2.86
N VAL A 67 -3.10 -9.82 3.92
CA VAL A 67 -4.26 -9.48 4.76
C VAL A 67 -3.86 -9.56 6.22
N THR A 68 -4.29 -8.58 7.02
CA THR A 68 -3.99 -8.55 8.45
C THR A 68 -4.96 -7.68 9.25
N GLY A 69 -5.10 -8.00 10.53
CA GLY A 69 -5.66 -7.10 11.55
C GLY A 69 -4.57 -6.56 12.51
N GLU A 70 -3.30 -6.84 12.23
CA GLU A 70 -2.16 -6.37 13.03
C GLU A 70 -1.72 -4.98 12.55
N ASN A 71 -1.16 -4.21 13.49
CA ASN A 71 -0.75 -2.83 13.25
C ASN A 71 0.58 -2.74 12.46
N ILE A 72 0.53 -3.12 11.19
CA ILE A 72 1.65 -3.07 10.23
C ILE A 72 1.22 -2.36 8.95
N VAL A 73 2.17 -1.84 8.18
CA VAL A 73 1.88 -1.20 6.89
C VAL A 73 2.13 -2.14 5.72
N ILE A 74 1.31 -2.02 4.68
CA ILE A 74 1.50 -2.75 3.43
C ILE A 74 1.99 -1.75 2.37
N CYS A 75 3.11 -2.07 1.72
CA CYS A 75 3.75 -1.20 0.75
C CYS A 75 3.84 -1.85 -0.63
N THR A 76 3.62 -1.07 -1.69
CA THR A 76 3.91 -1.51 -3.06
C THR A 76 4.28 -0.34 -3.98
N VAL A 77 4.75 -0.66 -5.18
CA VAL A 77 5.03 0.32 -6.24
C VAL A 77 4.32 -0.14 -7.51
N LEU A 78 3.59 0.78 -8.14
CA LEU A 78 2.67 0.51 -9.23
C LEU A 78 3.07 1.30 -10.47
N GLY A 79 3.00 0.62 -11.62
CA GLY A 79 2.96 1.19 -12.96
C GLY A 79 1.55 1.01 -13.52
N SER A 80 1.42 0.24 -14.61
CA SER A 80 0.13 -0.12 -15.22
C SER A 80 -0.69 -1.15 -14.42
N CYS A 81 -0.04 -1.85 -13.49
CA CYS A 81 -0.69 -2.72 -12.52
C CYS A 81 -1.57 -1.95 -11.54
N ILE A 82 -2.46 -2.67 -10.85
CA ILE A 82 -3.38 -2.11 -9.86
C ILE A 82 -3.15 -2.78 -8.51
N ALA A 83 -3.24 -1.99 -7.44
CA ALA A 83 -3.47 -2.48 -6.10
C ALA A 83 -4.88 -2.12 -5.64
N ALA A 84 -5.67 -3.13 -5.26
CA ALA A 84 -6.89 -2.94 -4.52
C ALA A 84 -6.59 -3.07 -3.03
N CYS A 85 -6.90 -2.02 -2.27
CA CYS A 85 -6.83 -1.98 -0.82
C CYS A 85 -8.24 -2.12 -0.25
N LEU A 86 -8.51 -3.19 0.49
CA LEU A 86 -9.80 -3.43 1.12
C LEU A 86 -9.69 -3.26 2.63
N TRP A 87 -10.73 -2.70 3.23
CA TRP A 87 -10.83 -2.48 4.68
C TRP A 87 -12.22 -2.79 5.18
N ASP A 88 -12.32 -3.66 6.17
CA ASP A 88 -13.52 -3.79 7.00
C ASP A 88 -13.43 -2.83 8.19
N ARG A 89 -14.31 -1.83 8.16
CA ARG A 89 -14.41 -0.75 9.14
C ARG A 89 -14.79 -1.20 10.55
N THR A 90 -15.49 -2.34 10.66
CA THR A 90 -16.00 -2.85 11.93
C THR A 90 -14.96 -3.71 12.62
N MET A 91 -14.28 -4.55 11.84
CA MET A 91 -13.31 -5.51 12.37
C MET A 91 -11.87 -4.96 12.41
N ASN A 92 -11.61 -3.80 11.80
CA ASN A 92 -10.27 -3.24 11.62
C ASN A 92 -9.30 -4.22 10.95
N ILE A 93 -9.83 -4.97 9.97
CA ILE A 93 -9.07 -5.90 9.14
C ILE A 93 -8.96 -5.29 7.77
N GLY A 94 -7.75 -5.30 7.21
CA GLY A 94 -7.53 -4.83 5.86
C GLY A 94 -6.59 -5.74 5.10
N GLY A 95 -6.56 -5.56 3.80
CA GLY A 95 -5.59 -6.21 2.94
C GLY A 95 -5.36 -5.43 1.67
N MET A 96 -4.31 -5.82 0.96
CA MET A 96 -3.95 -5.25 -0.33
C MET A 96 -3.46 -6.36 -1.25
N ASN A 97 -3.89 -6.32 -2.51
CA ASN A 97 -3.31 -7.14 -3.58
C ASN A 97 -2.47 -6.28 -4.54
N HIS A 98 -1.77 -6.94 -5.47
CA HIS A 98 -1.11 -6.29 -6.59
C HIS A 98 -1.24 -7.18 -7.82
N PHE A 99 -2.22 -6.91 -8.67
CA PHE A 99 -2.43 -7.65 -9.91
C PHE A 99 -1.94 -6.87 -11.13
N MET A 100 -1.62 -7.59 -12.20
CA MET A 100 -1.01 -7.02 -13.42
C MET A 100 -1.95 -6.99 -14.61
N LEU A 101 -2.90 -7.92 -14.68
CA LEU A 101 -3.81 -8.10 -15.81
C LEU A 101 -5.24 -8.34 -15.30
N PRO A 102 -6.29 -8.01 -16.07
CA PRO A 102 -7.67 -8.12 -15.59
C PRO A 102 -8.11 -9.57 -15.41
N GLU A 103 -7.99 -10.38 -16.46
CA GLU A 103 -8.41 -11.77 -16.50
C GLU A 103 -7.32 -12.64 -17.15
N GLY A 104 -7.19 -13.86 -16.66
CA GLY A 104 -6.41 -14.93 -17.29
C GLY A 104 -7.35 -15.98 -17.84
N ASP A 105 -6.81 -16.97 -18.54
CA ASP A 105 -7.60 -18.14 -18.94
C ASP A 105 -8.19 -18.81 -17.68
N SER A 106 -9.34 -19.48 -17.81
CA SER A 106 -10.07 -20.08 -16.68
C SER A 106 -9.28 -21.13 -15.89
N THR A 107 -8.13 -21.58 -16.41
CA THR A 107 -7.19 -22.50 -15.77
C THR A 107 -6.02 -21.80 -15.08
N ASP A 108 -5.84 -20.48 -15.26
CA ASP A 108 -4.72 -19.71 -14.72
C ASP A 108 -5.07 -19.13 -13.34
N VAL A 109 -4.89 -19.97 -12.32
CA VAL A 109 -5.00 -19.61 -10.89
C VAL A 109 -3.74 -18.89 -10.44
N SER A 110 -3.58 -17.64 -10.88
CA SER A 110 -2.43 -16.80 -10.57
C SER A 110 -2.84 -15.43 -10.03
N GLY A 111 -2.20 -15.00 -8.93
CA GLY A 111 -2.35 -13.65 -8.36
C GLY A 111 -2.00 -12.50 -9.32
N ARG A 112 -1.44 -12.83 -10.49
CA ARG A 112 -1.17 -11.88 -11.57
C ARG A 112 -2.44 -11.37 -12.22
N TYR A 113 -3.54 -12.13 -12.17
CA TYR A 113 -4.84 -11.76 -12.73
C TYR A 113 -5.77 -11.21 -11.67
N GLY A 114 -6.48 -10.14 -12.02
CA GLY A 114 -7.36 -9.40 -11.13
C GLY A 114 -8.50 -10.25 -10.58
N SER A 115 -9.09 -11.13 -11.39
CA SER A 115 -10.17 -12.04 -10.96
C SER A 115 -9.75 -12.90 -9.77
N TYR A 116 -8.64 -13.63 -9.89
CA TYR A 116 -8.10 -14.46 -8.82
C TYR A 116 -7.57 -13.61 -7.65
N ALA A 117 -6.85 -12.51 -7.92
CA ALA A 117 -6.28 -11.66 -6.88
C ALA A 117 -7.34 -10.98 -6.00
N MET A 118 -8.47 -10.56 -6.57
CA MET A 118 -9.59 -9.99 -5.83
C MET A 118 -10.33 -11.05 -5.02
N GLU A 119 -10.58 -12.22 -5.62
CA GLU A 119 -11.26 -13.32 -4.94
C GLU A 119 -10.46 -13.79 -3.72
N VAL A 120 -9.16 -14.04 -3.89
CA VAL A 120 -8.28 -14.46 -2.80
C VAL A 120 -8.24 -13.40 -1.70
N LEU A 121 -8.10 -12.12 -2.07
CA LEU A 121 -8.04 -11.03 -1.09
C LEU A 121 -9.30 -10.99 -0.21
N ILE A 122 -10.49 -11.02 -0.83
CA ILE A 122 -11.76 -10.96 -0.09
C ILE A 122 -11.94 -12.22 0.77
N ASN A 123 -11.65 -13.40 0.22
CA ASN A 123 -11.80 -14.65 0.96
C ASN A 123 -10.87 -14.72 2.18
N GLU A 124 -9.65 -14.22 2.06
CA GLU A 124 -8.70 -14.17 3.17
C GLU A 124 -9.10 -13.14 4.23
N MET A 125 -9.70 -12.01 3.84
CA MET A 125 -10.32 -11.08 4.80
C MET A 125 -11.47 -11.73 5.56
N ILE A 126 -12.36 -12.46 4.87
CA ILE A 126 -13.50 -13.15 5.50
C ILE A 126 -13.02 -14.23 6.47
N LYS A 127 -11.96 -14.97 6.14
CA LYS A 127 -11.35 -15.96 7.06
C LYS A 127 -10.81 -15.34 8.34
N LEU A 128 -10.43 -14.06 8.33
CA LEU A 128 -10.05 -13.31 9.53
C LEU A 128 -11.24 -12.70 10.29
N GLY A 129 -12.47 -12.87 9.78
CA GLY A 129 -13.70 -12.40 10.42
C GLY A 129 -14.30 -11.14 9.78
N ALA A 130 -13.73 -10.64 8.68
CA ALA A 130 -14.29 -9.50 7.96
C ALA A 130 -15.63 -9.84 7.28
N ARG A 131 -16.46 -8.82 7.07
CA ARG A 131 -17.79 -8.91 6.46
C ARG A 131 -17.86 -8.06 5.21
N ARG A 132 -18.34 -8.62 4.10
CA ARG A 132 -18.42 -7.92 2.80
C ARG A 132 -19.24 -6.63 2.91
N GLU A 133 -20.29 -6.64 3.73
CA GLU A 133 -21.22 -5.53 3.91
C GLU A 133 -20.57 -4.29 4.55
N THR A 134 -19.46 -4.48 5.29
CA THR A 134 -18.74 -3.39 5.96
C THR A 134 -17.41 -3.06 5.29
N MET A 135 -17.05 -3.79 4.22
CA MET A 135 -15.85 -3.54 3.42
C MET A 135 -15.97 -2.23 2.62
N GLN A 136 -14.83 -1.57 2.46
CA GLN A 136 -14.63 -0.44 1.55
C GLN A 136 -13.35 -0.67 0.76
N ALA A 137 -13.32 -0.13 -0.45
CA ALA A 137 -12.17 -0.25 -1.34
C ALA A 137 -11.49 1.11 -1.58
N LYS A 138 -10.16 1.06 -1.69
CA LYS A 138 -9.37 2.11 -2.33
C LYS A 138 -8.51 1.49 -3.42
N ILE A 139 -8.46 2.11 -4.59
CA ILE A 139 -7.73 1.57 -5.74
C ILE A 139 -6.64 2.53 -6.21
N PHE A 140 -5.49 1.97 -6.55
CA PHE A 140 -4.31 2.75 -6.93
C PHE A 140 -3.59 2.09 -8.11
N GLY A 141 -2.89 2.88 -8.92
CA GLY A 141 -2.02 2.37 -10.00
C GLY A 141 -2.54 2.71 -11.40
N GLY A 142 -2.50 1.75 -12.33
CA GLY A 142 -3.05 1.94 -13.68
C GLY A 142 -2.30 2.97 -14.54
N GLY A 143 -1.10 3.38 -14.13
CA GLY A 143 -0.31 4.40 -14.81
C GLY A 143 0.22 3.96 -16.18
N GLN A 144 0.21 4.86 -17.14
CA GLN A 144 0.78 4.66 -18.49
C GLN A 144 2.26 5.00 -18.50
N VAL A 145 3.08 4.03 -18.12
CA VAL A 145 4.52 4.27 -17.89
C VAL A 145 5.36 4.28 -19.18
N MET A 146 4.84 3.80 -20.32
CA MET A 146 5.56 3.74 -21.60
C MET A 146 4.70 4.26 -22.76
N ALA A 147 5.26 5.19 -23.55
CA ALA A 147 4.54 5.87 -24.64
C ALA A 147 4.39 5.06 -25.95
N ASN A 148 5.19 4.00 -26.15
CA ASN A 148 5.40 3.42 -27.49
C ASN A 148 4.80 2.03 -27.73
N PHE A 149 3.79 1.59 -26.98
CA PHE A 149 3.08 0.36 -27.31
C PHE A 149 1.65 0.65 -27.77
N THR A 150 1.43 0.47 -29.07
CA THR A 150 0.14 0.42 -29.78
C THR A 150 -0.74 -0.78 -29.38
N THR A 151 -0.38 -1.53 -28.34
CA THR A 151 -1.22 -2.56 -27.71
C THR A 151 -1.95 -1.95 -26.52
N MET A 152 -3.27 -1.76 -26.68
CA MET A 152 -4.30 -1.59 -25.64
C MET A 152 -3.80 -1.22 -24.23
N ASN A 153 -4.19 -0.05 -23.78
CA ASN A 153 -3.86 0.53 -22.49
C ASN A 153 -4.14 -0.40 -21.30
N VAL A 154 -3.13 -1.15 -20.87
CA VAL A 154 -3.23 -2.13 -19.77
C VAL A 154 -3.72 -1.49 -18.49
N GLY A 155 -3.30 -0.25 -18.21
CA GLY A 155 -3.73 0.51 -17.05
C GLY A 155 -5.22 0.83 -17.06
N GLU A 156 -5.75 1.28 -18.20
CA GLU A 156 -7.21 1.49 -18.38
C GLU A 156 -7.98 0.20 -18.19
N ARG A 157 -7.55 -0.90 -18.84
CA ARG A 157 -8.22 -2.20 -18.72
C ARG A 157 -8.22 -2.74 -17.30
N ASN A 158 -7.11 -2.60 -16.57
CA ASN A 158 -7.02 -3.01 -15.17
C ASN A 158 -7.93 -2.16 -14.27
N THR A 159 -8.00 -0.85 -14.54
CA THR A 159 -8.85 0.10 -13.80
C THR A 159 -10.33 -0.19 -14.04
N GLU A 160 -10.72 -0.41 -15.29
CA GLU A 160 -12.08 -0.80 -15.66
C GLU A 160 -12.48 -2.11 -14.99
N PHE A 161 -11.62 -3.12 -15.10
CA PHE A 161 -11.84 -4.43 -14.47
C PHE A 161 -12.08 -4.31 -12.96
N VAL A 162 -11.18 -3.65 -12.20
CA VAL A 162 -11.32 -3.59 -10.74
C VAL A 162 -12.57 -2.82 -10.33
N THR A 163 -12.93 -1.78 -11.10
CA THR A 163 -14.14 -0.98 -10.86
C THR A 163 -15.38 -1.84 -11.04
N GLN A 164 -15.48 -2.59 -12.15
CA GLN A 164 -16.60 -3.47 -12.42
C GLN A 164 -16.68 -4.64 -11.42
N TYR A 165 -15.53 -5.21 -11.03
CA TYR A 165 -15.46 -6.28 -10.03
C TYR A 165 -16.00 -5.79 -8.68
N LEU A 166 -15.52 -4.64 -8.19
CA LEU A 166 -15.94 -4.07 -6.91
C LEU A 166 -17.43 -3.68 -6.92
N GLN A 167 -17.92 -3.14 -8.04
CA GLN A 167 -19.34 -2.85 -8.23
C GLN A 167 -20.19 -4.13 -8.15
N THR A 168 -19.76 -5.20 -8.82
CA THR A 168 -20.43 -6.51 -8.82
C THR A 168 -20.48 -7.11 -7.41
N GLU A 169 -19.37 -7.02 -6.67
CA GLU A 169 -19.25 -7.46 -5.27
C GLU A 169 -19.91 -6.50 -4.27
N ARG A 170 -20.46 -5.37 -4.74
CA ARG A 170 -21.10 -4.32 -3.93
C ARG A 170 -20.18 -3.74 -2.85
N ILE A 171 -18.88 -3.68 -3.14
CA ILE A 171 -17.89 -3.04 -2.27
C ILE A 171 -17.65 -1.61 -2.79
N PRO A 172 -18.03 -0.56 -2.05
CA PRO A 172 -17.88 0.81 -2.52
C PRO A 172 -16.41 1.23 -2.59
N ILE A 173 -16.03 1.85 -3.70
CA ILE A 173 -14.77 2.57 -3.84
C ILE A 173 -14.93 3.92 -3.14
N VAL A 174 -14.18 4.14 -2.06
CA VAL A 174 -14.23 5.39 -1.28
C VAL A 174 -13.12 6.36 -1.66
N SER A 175 -12.12 5.90 -2.39
CA SER A 175 -11.01 6.71 -2.88
C SER A 175 -10.25 6.00 -4.00
N GLU A 176 -9.68 6.77 -4.91
CA GLU A 176 -8.85 6.25 -6.00
C GLU A 176 -7.76 7.23 -6.43
N ASP A 177 -6.60 6.69 -6.85
CA ASP A 177 -5.60 7.42 -7.63
C ASP A 177 -5.04 6.45 -8.69
N VAL A 178 -5.76 6.40 -9.80
CA VAL A 178 -5.53 5.49 -10.94
C VAL A 178 -5.16 6.27 -12.20
N LEU A 179 -4.75 5.56 -13.25
CA LEU A 179 -4.37 6.15 -14.54
C LEU A 179 -3.18 7.12 -14.39
N ASP A 180 -3.15 8.23 -15.13
CA ASP A 180 -2.01 9.15 -15.18
C ASP A 180 -0.73 8.51 -15.76
N ILE A 181 0.33 9.31 -15.93
CA ILE A 181 1.61 8.88 -16.52
C ILE A 181 2.63 8.47 -15.46
N TYR A 182 2.39 8.75 -14.19
CA TYR A 182 3.38 8.56 -13.12
C TYR A 182 3.26 7.19 -12.43
N PRO A 183 4.39 6.50 -12.19
CA PRO A 183 4.44 5.41 -11.23
C PRO A 183 4.11 5.91 -9.83
N ARG A 184 3.59 5.03 -8.99
CA ARG A 184 3.11 5.38 -7.65
C ARG A 184 3.65 4.42 -6.61
N LYS A 185 4.23 4.96 -5.53
CA LYS A 185 4.45 4.19 -4.30
C LYS A 185 3.21 4.31 -3.43
N VAL A 186 2.61 3.18 -3.09
CA VAL A 186 1.45 3.10 -2.19
C VAL A 186 1.88 2.57 -0.84
N VAL A 187 1.40 3.21 0.22
CA VAL A 187 1.55 2.77 1.61
C VAL A 187 0.17 2.71 2.23
N TYR A 188 -0.24 1.52 2.64
CA TYR A 188 -1.58 1.23 3.14
C TYR A 188 -1.53 0.79 4.61
N PHE A 189 -2.47 1.31 5.42
CA PHE A 189 -2.64 1.00 6.83
C PHE A 189 -3.91 0.13 6.99
N PRO A 190 -3.77 -1.21 7.06
CA PRO A 190 -4.90 -2.14 6.99
C PRO A 190 -5.88 -1.98 8.15
N VAL A 191 -5.38 -1.61 9.34
CA VAL A 191 -6.22 -1.47 10.53
C VAL A 191 -7.09 -0.21 10.53
N THR A 192 -6.71 0.82 9.76
CA THR A 192 -7.47 2.08 9.69
C THR A 192 -8.04 2.38 8.31
N GLY A 193 -7.74 1.55 7.30
CA GLY A 193 -8.08 1.81 5.90
C GLY A 193 -7.42 3.04 5.28
N LYS A 194 -6.41 3.64 5.92
CA LYS A 194 -5.73 4.85 5.40
C LYS A 194 -4.74 4.45 4.31
N ALA A 195 -4.58 5.27 3.29
CA ALA A 195 -3.59 5.08 2.25
C ALA A 195 -2.83 6.37 1.98
N MET A 196 -1.55 6.25 1.64
CA MET A 196 -0.73 7.35 1.15
C MET A 196 -0.16 6.94 -0.18
N VAL A 197 -0.19 7.86 -1.13
CA VAL A 197 0.40 7.65 -2.45
C VAL A 197 1.44 8.71 -2.69
N LYS A 198 2.62 8.27 -3.13
CA LYS A 198 3.66 9.15 -3.63
C LYS A 198 3.84 8.90 -5.12
N ARG A 199 3.60 9.91 -5.94
CA ARG A 199 3.92 9.87 -7.36
C ARG A 199 5.44 9.92 -7.51
N LEU A 200 5.99 9.01 -8.30
CA LEU A 200 7.42 8.85 -8.52
C LEU A 200 7.80 9.52 -9.84
N ALA A 201 9.02 10.06 -9.92
CA ALA A 201 9.55 10.59 -11.16
C ALA A 201 9.71 9.45 -12.18
N HIS A 202 9.44 9.76 -13.45
CA HIS A 202 9.70 8.82 -14.54
C HIS A 202 11.19 8.60 -14.71
N ALA A 203 11.57 7.38 -15.10
CA ALA A 203 12.95 7.07 -15.47
C ALA A 203 13.40 7.80 -16.76
N HIS A 204 12.44 8.30 -17.56
CA HIS A 204 12.63 8.97 -18.85
C HIS A 204 11.94 10.34 -18.88
N PRO A 205 12.54 11.39 -18.31
CA PRO A 205 11.94 12.73 -18.21
C PRO A 205 11.65 13.38 -19.57
N GLU A 206 12.41 13.02 -20.62
CA GLU A 206 12.22 13.48 -21.99
C GLU A 206 10.85 13.09 -22.58
N VAL A 207 10.30 11.94 -22.18
CA VAL A 207 8.96 11.48 -22.61
C VAL A 207 7.86 12.28 -21.92
N LEU A 208 8.08 12.71 -20.67
CA LEU A 208 7.13 13.55 -19.93
C LEU A 208 6.96 14.91 -20.61
N VAL A 209 8.06 15.56 -20.98
CA VAL A 209 8.02 16.89 -21.60
C VAL A 209 7.23 16.88 -22.91
N GLU A 210 7.39 15.84 -23.72
CA GLU A 210 6.66 15.71 -24.99
C GLU A 210 5.16 15.38 -24.78
N GLN A 211 4.84 14.54 -23.78
CA GLN A 211 3.46 14.22 -23.43
C GLN A 211 2.72 15.38 -22.73
N GLU A 212 3.39 16.16 -21.89
CA GLU A 212 2.81 17.36 -21.26
C GLU A 212 2.61 18.49 -22.28
N ARG A 213 3.53 18.64 -23.24
CA ARG A 213 3.38 19.56 -24.38
C ARG A 213 2.19 19.20 -25.26
N SER A 214 2.01 17.91 -25.57
CA SER A 214 0.86 17.44 -26.36
C SER A 214 -0.47 17.47 -25.58
N ARG A 215 -0.45 17.37 -24.24
CA ARG A 215 -1.63 17.51 -23.37
C ARG A 215 -1.96 18.96 -22.97
N GLY A 216 -1.17 19.96 -23.38
CA GLY A 216 -1.46 21.38 -23.16
C GLY A 216 -1.37 21.85 -21.70
N SER A 217 -0.76 21.07 -20.79
CA SER A 217 -0.68 21.39 -19.36
C SER A 217 0.54 22.28 -19.02
N ALA A 218 0.71 23.38 -19.75
CA ALA A 218 1.83 24.31 -19.57
C ALA A 218 1.80 25.06 -18.21
N ALA A 219 0.76 24.89 -17.39
CA ALA A 219 0.54 25.65 -16.16
C ALA A 219 1.23 25.08 -14.89
N GLN A 220 1.79 23.87 -14.93
CA GLN A 220 2.32 23.21 -13.72
C GLN A 220 3.86 23.19 -13.62
N LEU A 221 4.55 23.93 -14.48
CA LEU A 221 6.01 23.98 -14.60
C LEU A 221 6.76 24.76 -13.50
N ALA A 222 6.15 25.08 -12.37
CA ALA A 222 6.83 25.82 -11.31
C ALA A 222 6.40 25.41 -9.90
N LYS A 223 6.69 24.15 -9.51
CA LYS A 223 7.04 23.73 -8.14
C LYS A 223 7.10 22.21 -8.09
N THR A 224 8.32 21.64 -8.11
CA THR A 224 8.77 20.46 -7.32
C THR A 224 10.00 19.79 -7.95
N ASN A 225 11.08 20.54 -8.14
CA ASN A 225 12.40 19.93 -8.20
C ASN A 225 12.89 19.66 -6.77
N ALA A 226 12.35 18.60 -6.16
CA ALA A 226 12.89 17.80 -5.05
C ALA A 226 11.75 17.08 -4.32
N GLY A 227 11.42 15.88 -4.78
CA GLY A 227 10.44 14.99 -4.13
C GLY A 227 9.04 15.10 -4.74
N GLY A 228 8.59 14.02 -5.38
CA GLY A 228 7.22 13.92 -5.89
C GLY A 228 6.17 14.18 -4.80
N SER A 229 4.99 14.65 -5.22
CA SER A 229 3.87 14.93 -4.32
C SER A 229 3.44 13.68 -3.55
N VAL A 230 3.09 13.86 -2.29
CA VAL A 230 2.48 12.83 -1.44
C VAL A 230 1.05 13.24 -1.19
N ASP A 231 0.13 12.39 -1.60
CA ASP A 231 -1.30 12.58 -1.43
C ASP A 231 -1.82 11.57 -0.39
N LEU A 232 -2.72 12.03 0.49
CA LEU A 232 -3.34 11.23 1.56
C LEU A 232 -4.77 10.87 1.16
N PHE A 233 -5.11 9.59 1.26
CA PHE A 233 -6.38 9.02 0.83
C PHE A 233 -7.05 8.24 1.96
#